data_AF-A0A2G1X051-F1
#
_entry.id   AF-A0A2G1X051-F1
#
_cell.length_a   1.000
_cell.length_b   1.000
_cell.length_c   1.000
_cell.angle_alpha   90.00
_cell.angle_beta   90.00
_cell.angle_gamma   90.00
#
_symmetry.space_group_name_H-M   'P 1'
#
loop_
_entity.id
_entity.type
_entity.pdbx_description
1 polymer ?
#
loop_
_entity_poly.entity_id
_entity_poly.type
_entity_poly.pdbx_seq_one_letter_code
_entity_poly.pdbx_strand_id
1 'polypeptide(L)'
;MSSKYAADPTDHANRMLRIRGSGPTASVIGSWNRGLRVEVPDAAPVPRHDEARYDAQSAVVVFRREGTLTTCYGLAPAHVTNIYGVAVAAAVDEQFGTDYRSGIDATNLEDTR
;
A
#
# COMPACT_ATOMS: atom_id res chain seq x y z
N MET A 1 21.61 -33.61 11.63
CA MET A 1 21.35 -32.68 10.50
C MET A 1 20.46 -31.56 11.02
N SER A 2 21.02 -30.39 11.34
CA SER A 2 20.25 -29.24 11.83
C SER A 2 19.72 -28.42 10.66
N SER A 3 18.39 -28.32 10.56
CA SER A 3 17.71 -27.46 9.59
C SER A 3 17.93 -26.00 9.96
N LYS A 4 18.63 -25.26 9.10
CA LYS A 4 19.00 -23.84 9.28
C LYS A 4 17.85 -22.86 8.97
N TYR A 5 16.62 -23.35 8.77
CA TYR A 5 15.51 -22.58 8.20
C TYR A 5 14.19 -22.77 8.93
N ALA A 6 14.19 -22.65 10.25
CA ALA A 6 12.95 -22.48 11.01
C ALA A 6 13.09 -21.25 11.90
N ALA A 7 13.26 -20.07 11.27
CA ALA A 7 12.91 -18.84 11.97
C ALA A 7 11.41 -18.92 12.23
N ASP A 8 11.03 -18.99 13.49
CA ASP A 8 9.65 -19.05 13.93
C ASP A 8 8.87 -17.92 13.21
N PRO A 9 7.84 -18.22 12.41
CA PRO A 9 7.06 -17.20 11.70
C PRO A 9 6.51 -16.13 12.65
N THR A 10 6.35 -16.48 13.93
CA THR A 10 5.96 -15.59 15.02
C THR A 10 7.06 -14.57 15.37
N ASP A 11 8.34 -14.92 15.31
CA ASP A 11 9.44 -13.99 15.61
C ASP A 11 9.65 -12.99 14.47
N HIS A 12 9.53 -13.43 13.21
CA HIS A 12 9.51 -12.52 12.07
C HIS A 12 8.32 -11.55 12.16
N ALA A 13 7.11 -12.06 12.46
CA ALA A 13 5.92 -11.24 12.65
C ALA A 13 6.08 -10.24 13.81
N ASN A 14 6.58 -10.68 14.96
CA ASN A 14 6.83 -9.84 16.13
C ASN A 14 7.90 -8.77 15.86
N ARG A 15 8.95 -9.12 15.12
CA ARG A 15 9.97 -8.18 14.69
C ARG A 15 9.42 -7.15 13.71
N MET A 16 8.61 -7.57 12.75
CA MET A 16 7.94 -6.66 11.81
C MET A 16 6.93 -5.74 12.52
N LEU A 17 6.17 -6.26 13.49
CA LEU A 17 5.29 -5.46 14.35
C LEU A 17 6.08 -4.44 15.17
N ARG A 18 7.23 -4.82 15.72
CA ARG A 18 8.09 -3.91 16.50
C ARG A 18 8.67 -2.80 15.62
N ILE A 19 9.15 -3.14 14.42
CA ILE A 19 9.67 -2.16 13.43
C ILE A 19 8.56 -1.20 12.98
N ARG A 20 7.35 -1.73 12.74
CA ARG A 20 6.17 -0.93 12.40
C ARG A 20 5.64 -0.11 13.59
N GLY A 21 5.88 -0.55 14.82
CA GLY A 21 5.42 0.13 16.05
C GLY A 21 6.36 1.23 16.54
N SER A 22 7.66 1.17 16.22
CA SER A 22 8.67 2.10 16.78
C SER A 22 9.12 3.22 15.83
N GLY A 23 8.80 3.15 14.53
CA GLY A 23 9.19 4.15 13.55
C GLY A 23 8.01 5.03 13.10
N PRO A 24 7.98 6.35 13.39
CA PRO A 24 6.95 7.26 12.85
C PRO A 24 6.95 7.31 11.32
N THR A 25 8.02 6.86 10.66
CA THR A 25 8.20 6.83 9.21
C THR A 25 7.78 5.53 8.52
N ALA A 26 7.64 4.40 9.25
CA ALA A 26 7.40 3.07 8.67
C ALA A 26 6.07 2.41 9.11
N SER A 27 5.24 3.14 9.85
CA SER A 27 3.93 2.65 10.30
C SER A 27 2.81 3.14 9.38
N VAL A 28 1.74 2.33 9.25
CA VAL A 28 0.53 2.72 8.49
C VAL A 28 -0.08 4.00 9.06
N ILE A 29 -0.07 4.15 10.39
CA ILE A 29 -0.56 5.35 11.08
C ILE A 29 0.33 6.57 10.77
N GLY A 30 1.65 6.39 10.75
CA GLY A 30 2.59 7.46 10.40
C GLY A 30 2.39 7.94 8.96
N SER A 31 2.18 7.01 8.04
CA SER A 31 1.88 7.30 6.64
C SER A 31 0.53 8.02 6.50
N TRP A 32 -0.49 7.58 7.22
CA TRP A 32 -1.81 8.24 7.26
C TRP A 32 -1.74 9.70 7.73
N ASN A 33 -0.95 9.96 8.79
CA ASN A 33 -0.84 11.30 9.37
C ASN A 33 -0.08 12.28 8.47
N ARG A 34 0.94 11.82 7.73
CA ARG A 34 1.65 12.64 6.74
C ARG A 34 0.91 12.75 5.41
N GLY A 35 0.13 11.74 5.08
CA GLY A 35 -0.41 11.55 3.74
C GLY A 35 -1.39 12.65 3.33
N LEU A 36 -1.34 12.98 2.04
CA LEU A 36 -2.25 13.91 1.39
C LEU A 36 -3.46 13.15 0.87
N ARG A 37 -4.64 13.76 0.97
CA ARG A 37 -5.90 13.15 0.52
C ARG A 37 -5.84 12.82 -0.98
N VAL A 38 -6.23 11.61 -1.34
CA VAL A 38 -6.35 11.13 -2.71
C VAL A 38 -7.83 11.00 -3.03
N GLU A 39 -8.26 11.59 -4.15
CA GLU A 39 -9.58 11.37 -4.69
C GLU A 39 -9.52 10.20 -5.68
N VAL A 40 -10.01 9.03 -5.24
CA VAL A 40 -10.13 7.86 -6.11
C VAL A 40 -11.52 7.90 -6.76
N PRO A 41 -11.63 7.87 -8.11
CA PRO A 41 -12.92 7.92 -8.78
C PRO A 41 -13.86 6.79 -8.36
N ASP A 42 -15.16 7.08 -8.21
CA ASP A 42 -16.17 6.07 -7.85
C ASP A 42 -16.26 4.90 -8.85
N ALA A 43 -15.89 5.14 -10.11
CA ALA A 43 -15.85 4.13 -11.16
C ALA A 43 -14.60 3.24 -11.11
N ALA A 44 -13.61 3.59 -10.27
CA ALA A 44 -12.41 2.77 -10.11
C ALA A 44 -12.78 1.44 -9.42
N PRO A 45 -12.12 0.32 -9.75
CA PRO A 45 -12.41 -0.98 -9.17
C PRO A 45 -11.98 -1.10 -7.68
N VAL A 46 -11.54 -0.01 -7.05
CA VAL A 46 -11.01 -0.01 -5.68
C VAL A 46 -12.15 -0.23 -4.67
N PRO A 47 -11.95 -1.07 -3.64
CA PRO A 47 -12.95 -1.26 -2.59
C PRO A 47 -13.43 0.05 -1.95
N ARG A 48 -14.71 0.08 -1.58
CA ARG A 48 -15.33 1.25 -0.95
C ARG A 48 -14.61 1.66 0.34
N HIS A 49 -14.40 2.96 0.48
CA HIS A 49 -13.68 3.59 1.58
C HIS A 49 -14.24 4.99 1.85
N ASP A 50 -13.91 5.57 3.00
CA ASP A 50 -14.31 6.94 3.37
C ASP A 50 -13.26 7.96 2.91
N GLU A 51 -11.99 7.57 2.94
CA GLU A 51 -10.86 8.44 2.64
C GLU A 51 -9.63 7.61 2.28
N ALA A 52 -8.89 8.07 1.28
CA ALA A 52 -7.59 7.56 0.89
C ALA A 52 -6.53 8.65 1.09
N ARG A 53 -5.33 8.27 1.52
CA ARG A 53 -4.21 9.20 1.72
C ARG A 53 -2.91 8.65 1.17
N TYR A 54 -2.23 9.46 0.36
CA TYR A 54 -0.93 9.17 -0.23
C TYR A 54 0.20 9.81 0.58
N ASP A 55 1.13 8.99 1.07
CA ASP A 55 2.37 9.46 1.69
C ASP A 55 3.54 9.31 0.71
N ALA A 56 3.97 10.43 0.14
CA ALA A 56 5.08 10.47 -0.81
C ALA A 56 6.40 9.96 -0.24
N GLN A 57 6.60 10.09 1.09
CA GLN A 57 7.83 9.64 1.73
C GLN A 57 7.98 8.11 1.71
N SER A 58 6.88 7.39 1.88
CA SER A 58 6.87 5.92 1.87
C SER A 58 6.33 5.32 0.57
N ALA A 59 5.87 6.16 -0.36
CA ALA A 59 5.24 5.78 -1.62
C ALA A 59 4.07 4.79 -1.41
N VAL A 60 3.20 5.09 -0.44
CA VAL A 60 2.01 4.26 -0.14
C VAL A 60 0.73 5.07 -0.12
N VAL A 61 -0.39 4.41 -0.42
CA VAL A 61 -1.74 4.92 -0.20
C VAL A 61 -2.43 4.11 0.89
N VAL A 62 -2.88 4.79 1.94
CA VAL A 62 -3.61 4.20 3.05
C VAL A 62 -5.09 4.56 2.94
N PHE A 63 -5.94 3.55 3.11
CA PHE A 63 -7.39 3.67 3.06
C PHE A 63 -7.99 3.58 4.46
N ARG A 64 -8.99 4.42 4.72
CA ARG A 64 -9.84 4.35 5.92
C ARG A 64 -11.27 4.02 5.52
N ARG A 65 -11.89 3.12 6.27
CA ARG A 65 -13.31 2.78 6.15
C ARG A 65 -13.94 2.66 7.54
N GLU A 66 -15.11 3.26 7.71
CA GLU A 66 -15.85 3.28 8.97
C GLU A 66 -14.97 3.74 10.15
N GLY A 67 -14.13 4.74 9.89
CA GLY A 67 -13.18 5.28 10.89
C GLY A 67 -11.94 4.42 11.15
N THR A 68 -11.80 3.25 10.52
CA THR A 68 -10.69 2.31 10.72
C THR A 68 -9.75 2.25 9.52
N LEU A 69 -8.44 2.28 9.74
CA LEU A 69 -7.45 2.09 8.68
C LEU A 69 -7.47 0.63 8.22
N THR A 70 -7.77 0.38 6.94
CA THR A 70 -8.12 -0.97 6.44
C THR A 70 -7.15 -1.53 5.41
N THR A 71 -6.69 -0.72 4.46
CA THR A 71 -5.89 -1.22 3.33
C THR A 71 -4.76 -0.25 3.03
N CYS A 72 -3.61 -0.79 2.64
CA CYS A 72 -2.45 -0.02 2.25
C CYS A 72 -1.91 -0.58 0.93
N TYR A 73 -1.75 0.29 -0.07
CA TYR A 73 -1.12 -0.05 -1.34
C TYR A 73 0.24 0.60 -1.44
N GLY A 74 1.29 -0.19 -1.68
CA GLY A 74 2.58 0.34 -2.09
C GLY A 74 2.55 0.67 -3.58
N LEU A 75 3.08 1.83 -3.96
CA LEU A 75 3.08 2.31 -5.35
C LEU A 75 4.35 1.96 -6.12
N ALA A 76 5.35 1.36 -5.45
CA ALA A 76 6.51 0.83 -6.15
C ALA A 76 6.03 -0.20 -7.20
N PRO A 77 6.38 -0.07 -8.49
CA PRO A 77 5.75 -0.86 -9.55
C PRO A 77 5.90 -2.38 -9.37
N ALA A 78 7.03 -2.83 -8.82
CA ALA A 78 7.28 -4.23 -8.50
C ALA A 78 6.33 -4.83 -7.43
N HIS A 79 5.59 -3.99 -6.70
CA HIS A 79 4.65 -4.41 -5.66
C HIS A 79 3.18 -4.30 -6.10
N VAL A 80 2.92 -3.76 -7.30
CA VAL A 80 1.56 -3.63 -7.83
C VAL A 80 1.24 -4.87 -8.66
N THR A 81 0.51 -5.80 -8.05
CA THR A 81 0.18 -7.10 -8.66
C THR A 81 -1.30 -7.27 -8.97
N ASN A 82 -2.14 -6.25 -8.74
CA ASN A 82 -3.57 -6.35 -8.99
C ASN A 82 -4.15 -5.04 -9.54
N ILE A 83 -5.34 -5.17 -10.16
CA ILE A 83 -6.04 -4.05 -10.80
C ILE A 83 -6.38 -2.90 -9.83
N TYR A 84 -6.56 -3.20 -8.53
CA TYR A 84 -6.81 -2.18 -7.52
C TYR A 84 -5.59 -1.29 -7.32
N GLY A 85 -4.40 -1.89 -7.20
CA GLY A 85 -3.14 -1.15 -7.09
C GLY A 85 -2.86 -0.30 -8.32
N VAL A 86 -3.19 -0.80 -9.52
CA VAL A 86 -3.08 -0.03 -10.77
C VAL A 86 -3.99 1.18 -10.75
N ALA A 87 -5.25 1.01 -10.34
CA ALA A 87 -6.21 2.11 -10.26
C ALA A 87 -5.80 3.16 -9.22
N VAL A 88 -5.25 2.74 -8.08
CA VAL A 88 -4.73 3.64 -7.05
C VAL A 88 -3.50 4.41 -7.55
N ALA A 89 -2.56 3.73 -8.23
CA ALA A 89 -1.40 4.39 -8.83
C ALA A 89 -1.82 5.45 -9.86
N ALA A 90 -2.81 5.13 -10.72
CA ALA A 90 -3.33 6.07 -11.70
C ALA A 90 -3.93 7.33 -11.05
N ALA A 91 -4.69 7.18 -9.96
CA ALA A 91 -5.27 8.32 -9.24
C ALA A 91 -4.18 9.20 -8.60
N VAL A 92 -3.11 8.60 -8.07
CA VAL A 92 -1.98 9.35 -7.50
C VAL A 92 -1.19 10.08 -8.60
N ASP A 93 -0.93 9.41 -9.72
CA ASP A 93 -0.24 10.01 -10.87
C ASP A 93 -0.99 11.23 -11.42
N GLU A 94 -2.32 11.10 -11.58
CA GLU A 94 -3.17 12.21 -12.05
C GLU A 94 -3.17 13.39 -11.07
N GLN A 95 -3.29 13.13 -9.76
CA GLN A 95 -3.46 14.18 -8.77
C GLN A 95 -2.14 14.86 -8.36
N PHE A 96 -1.03 14.11 -8.31
CA PHE A 96 0.26 14.59 -7.78
C PHE A 96 1.35 14.70 -8.85
N GLY A 97 1.07 14.34 -10.11
CA GLY A 97 2.03 14.41 -11.21
C GLY A 97 3.15 13.39 -11.06
N THR A 98 2.89 12.24 -10.42
CA THR A 98 3.81 11.12 -10.33
C THR A 98 3.70 10.22 -11.55
N ASP A 99 4.56 9.20 -11.64
CA ASP A 99 4.59 8.26 -12.76
C ASP A 99 4.77 6.81 -12.30
N TYR A 100 4.02 6.41 -11.28
CA TYR A 100 4.07 5.04 -10.74
C TYR A 100 3.50 4.03 -11.73
N ARG A 101 2.47 4.42 -12.50
CA ARG A 101 1.78 3.53 -13.44
C ARG A 101 2.66 3.10 -14.61
N SER A 102 3.56 3.95 -15.11
CA SER A 102 4.38 3.64 -16.29
C SER A 102 5.33 2.46 -16.07
N GLY A 103 5.77 2.26 -14.82
CA GLY A 103 6.68 1.17 -14.45
C GLY A 103 5.98 -0.16 -14.18
N ILE A 104 4.64 -0.22 -14.19
CA ILE A 104 3.90 -1.44 -13.84
C ILE A 104 4.03 -2.44 -14.98
N ASP A 105 4.62 -3.59 -14.66
CA ASP A 105 4.70 -4.72 -15.58
C ASP A 105 3.36 -5.47 -15.59
N ALA A 106 2.71 -5.49 -16.75
CA ALA A 106 1.44 -6.18 -16.95
C ALA A 106 1.53 -7.69 -16.68
N THR A 107 2.71 -8.30 -16.80
CA THR A 107 2.92 -9.73 -16.50
C THR A 107 2.87 -10.05 -15.01
N ASN A 108 3.01 -9.05 -14.14
CA ASN A 108 2.90 -9.20 -12.69
C ASN A 108 1.44 -9.08 -12.20
N LEU A 109 0.49 -8.79 -13.08
CA LEU A 109 -0.91 -8.62 -12.72
C LEU A 109 -1.60 -9.99 -12.59
N GLU A 110 -2.17 -10.23 -11.43
CA GLU A 110 -3.00 -11.39 -11.15
C GLU A 110 -4.34 -11.29 -11.90
N ASP A 111 -4.78 -12.40 -12.49
CA ASP A 111 -6.12 -12.51 -13.07
C ASP A 111 -7.17 -12.26 -12.00
N THR A 112 -8.06 -11.30 -12.25
CA THR A 112 -9.16 -10.97 -11.35
C THR A 112 -10.23 -12.06 -11.48
N ARG A 113 -10.29 -12.98 -10.51
CA ARG A 113 -11.34 -14.01 -10.42
C ARG A 113 -12.60 -13.49 -9.75
#